data_AF-A0A522CPN0-F1
#
_entry.id   AF-A0A522CPN0-F1
#
_cell.length_a   1.000
_cell.length_b   1.000
_cell.length_c   1.000
_cell.angle_alpha   90.00
_cell.angle_beta   90.00
_cell.angle_gamma   90.00
#
_symmetry.space_group_name_H-M   'P 1'
#
loop_
_entity.id
_entity.type
_entity.pdbx_description
1 polymer ?
#
loop_
_entity_poly.entity_id
_entity_poly.type
_entity_poly.pdbx_seq_one_letter_code
_entity_poly.pdbx_strand_id
1 'polypeptide(L)'
;MFPEEDYIQLSSIQHYIFCKRQCALIHVEGLWAENRFTARGKIMHERADSGDDETRGDMRIARSLNIYSKRLGLSGRADVVEFKKEGGTEHPFPVEYKSGQPKRDICDLAQICAQALCLEEMTGLPVREGAIYYGRPRRRLAVELDDALRRETEDIIAAVHRMIETRTVPAAKREKKCDSCSLLEQCMPGIGEKRLATYIRGLYTIDEETS
;
A
#
# COMPACT_ATOMS: atom_id res chain seq x y z
N MET A 1 -22.22 -3.66 -3.90
CA MET A 1 -21.24 -2.59 -3.66
C MET A 1 -21.02 -2.50 -2.17
N PHE A 2 -19.80 -2.24 -1.75
CA PHE A 2 -19.45 -2.01 -0.35
C PHE A 2 -19.98 -0.65 0.10
N PRO A 3 -20.43 -0.50 1.36
CA PRO A 3 -20.64 0.82 1.95
C PRO A 3 -19.29 1.53 2.16
N GLU A 4 -19.30 2.86 2.23
CA GLU A 4 -18.06 3.64 2.25
C GLU A 4 -17.25 3.43 3.53
N GLU A 5 -17.91 3.19 4.66
CA GLU A 5 -17.28 2.84 5.93
C GLU A 5 -16.47 1.53 5.88
N ASP A 6 -16.75 0.64 4.93
CA ASP A 6 -16.06 -0.63 4.75
C ASP A 6 -14.90 -0.53 3.75
N TYR A 7 -14.59 0.67 3.24
CA TYR A 7 -13.49 0.82 2.29
C TYR A 7 -12.14 0.62 2.96
N ILE A 8 -11.38 -0.32 2.40
CA ILE A 8 -9.99 -0.53 2.80
C ILE A 8 -9.07 0.43 2.03
N GLN A 9 -8.01 0.87 2.68
CA GLN A 9 -7.03 1.76 2.06
C GLN A 9 -6.24 1.02 0.98
N LEU A 10 -5.93 1.66 -0.15
CA LEU A 10 -5.08 1.10 -1.22
C LEU A 10 -3.73 0.56 -0.70
N SER A 11 -3.18 1.20 0.33
CA SER A 11 -1.93 0.76 0.98
C SER A 11 -2.04 -0.63 1.63
N SER A 12 -3.25 -1.09 1.97
CA SER A 12 -3.49 -2.42 2.54
C SER A 12 -3.05 -3.56 1.64
N ILE A 13 -3.14 -3.38 0.32
CA ILE A 13 -2.69 -4.34 -0.70
C ILE A 13 -1.18 -4.57 -0.55
N GLN A 14 -0.41 -3.48 -0.45
CA GLN A 14 1.02 -3.56 -0.25
C GLN A 14 1.39 -4.21 1.09
N HIS A 15 0.69 -3.84 2.17
CA HIS A 15 0.92 -4.42 3.48
C HIS A 15 0.64 -5.93 3.47
N TYR A 16 -0.42 -6.37 2.79
CA TYR A 16 -0.81 -7.78 2.72
C TYR A 16 0.22 -8.61 1.96
N ILE A 17 0.66 -8.13 0.79
CA ILE A 17 1.69 -8.78 -0.02
C ILE A 17 3.01 -8.86 0.74
N PHE A 18 3.43 -7.75 1.38
CA PHE A 18 4.66 -7.72 2.16
C PHE A 18 4.60 -8.69 3.34
N CYS A 19 3.58 -8.59 4.19
CA CYS A 19 3.38 -9.47 5.32
C CYS A 19 1.94 -9.42 5.82
N LYS A 20 1.22 -10.53 5.71
CA LYS A 20 -0.16 -10.67 6.24
C LYS A 20 -0.31 -10.26 7.71
N ARG A 21 0.69 -10.56 8.55
CA ARG A 21 0.68 -10.10 9.94
C ARG A 21 0.86 -8.59 10.05
N GLN A 22 1.73 -7.97 9.25
CA GLN A 22 1.85 -6.51 9.22
C GLN A 22 0.54 -5.86 8.78
N CYS A 23 -0.11 -6.40 7.74
CA CYS A 23 -1.42 -5.95 7.29
C CYS A 23 -2.46 -6.01 8.41
N ALA A 24 -2.56 -7.15 9.10
CA ALA A 24 -3.47 -7.30 10.23
C ALA A 24 -3.15 -6.35 11.39
N LEU A 25 -1.87 -6.19 11.75
CA LEU A 25 -1.48 -5.27 12.81
C LEU A 25 -1.89 -3.82 12.49
N ILE A 26 -1.80 -3.39 11.22
CA ILE A 26 -2.18 -2.03 10.80
C ILE A 26 -3.70 -1.88 10.73
N HIS A 27 -4.39 -2.81 10.04
CA HIS A 27 -5.78 -2.64 9.62
C HIS A 27 -6.80 -3.33 10.52
N VAL A 28 -6.39 -4.31 11.33
CA VAL A 28 -7.25 -4.99 12.33
C VAL A 28 -6.99 -4.44 13.73
N GLU A 29 -5.71 -4.34 14.11
CA GLU A 29 -5.30 -3.90 15.45
C GLU A 29 -5.06 -2.39 15.56
N GLY A 30 -5.11 -1.66 14.45
CA GLY A 30 -4.95 -0.20 14.44
C GLY A 30 -3.56 0.29 14.82
N LEU A 31 -2.52 -0.55 14.66
CA LEU A 31 -1.15 -0.14 14.96
C LEU A 31 -0.59 0.74 13.84
N TRP A 32 -0.36 2.00 14.17
CA TRP A 32 0.35 2.95 13.32
C TRP A 32 1.72 3.26 13.93
N ALA A 33 2.79 2.80 13.29
CA ALA A 33 4.14 3.26 13.58
C ALA A 33 4.56 4.26 12.52
N GLU A 34 4.98 5.46 12.95
CA GLU A 34 5.64 6.40 12.06
C GLU A 34 6.91 5.75 11.50
N ASN A 35 6.87 5.47 10.21
CA ASN A 35 7.89 4.70 9.56
C ASN A 35 9.09 5.61 9.25
N ARG A 36 10.34 5.25 9.61
CA ARG A 36 11.55 6.01 9.19
C ARG A 36 11.70 6.17 7.66
N PHE A 37 10.93 5.43 6.88
CA PHE A 37 10.82 5.57 5.42
C PHE A 37 9.94 6.73 4.94
N THR A 38 9.21 7.40 5.85
CA THR A 38 8.33 8.53 5.52
C THR A 38 9.12 9.74 5.05
N ALA A 39 10.29 10.08 5.58
CA ALA A 39 10.99 11.29 5.12
C ALA A 39 11.39 11.23 3.62
N ARG A 40 11.97 10.11 3.16
CA ARG A 40 12.46 9.97 1.78
C ARG A 40 11.36 9.63 0.78
N GLY A 41 10.33 8.89 1.21
CA GLY A 41 9.10 8.72 0.42
C GLY A 41 8.37 10.05 0.27
N LYS A 42 8.18 10.77 1.38
CA LYS A 42 7.48 12.05 1.43
C LYS A 42 8.17 13.13 0.60
N ILE A 43 9.51 13.21 0.52
CA ILE A 43 10.18 14.15 -0.41
C ILE A 43 9.89 13.86 -1.89
N MET A 44 9.70 12.58 -2.25
CA MET A 44 9.39 12.21 -3.63
C MET A 44 7.91 12.38 -3.95
N HIS A 45 7.03 12.04 -3.01
CA HIS A 45 5.61 12.38 -3.10
C HIS A 45 5.43 13.90 -3.06
N GLU A 46 6.21 14.67 -2.28
CA GLU A 46 6.20 16.13 -2.28
C GLU A 46 6.47 16.70 -3.66
N ARG A 47 7.29 16.07 -4.52
CA ARG A 47 7.42 16.51 -5.92
C ARG A 47 6.23 16.12 -6.81
N ALA A 48 5.57 15.01 -6.49
CA ALA A 48 4.32 14.64 -7.13
C ALA A 48 3.16 15.55 -6.65
N ASP A 49 3.19 15.99 -5.39
CA ASP A 49 2.18 16.72 -4.64
C ASP A 49 2.36 18.25 -4.70
N SER A 50 3.58 18.77 -4.97
CA SER A 50 3.89 20.21 -4.97
C SER A 50 3.51 20.92 -6.27
N GLY A 51 2.87 20.23 -7.21
CA GLY A 51 2.40 20.81 -8.45
C GLY A 51 0.89 21.02 -8.40
N ASP A 52 0.42 22.15 -8.90
CA ASP A 52 -0.99 22.31 -9.24
C ASP A 52 -1.36 21.33 -10.36
N ASP A 53 -2.66 21.00 -10.44
CA ASP A 53 -3.21 20.30 -11.60
C ASP A 53 -2.85 21.08 -12.87
N GLU A 54 -2.21 20.39 -13.80
CA GLU A 54 -1.63 21.02 -14.98
C GLU A 54 -2.36 20.54 -16.23
N THR A 55 -2.73 21.45 -17.12
CA THR A 55 -3.20 21.10 -18.46
C THR A 55 -2.20 21.62 -19.50
N ARG A 56 -1.63 20.71 -20.30
CA ARG A 56 -0.74 21.02 -21.42
C ARG A 56 -1.28 20.38 -22.69
N GLY A 57 -1.82 21.21 -23.59
CA GLY A 57 -2.43 20.72 -24.82
C GLY A 57 -3.52 19.69 -24.52
N ASP A 58 -3.37 18.49 -25.08
CA ASP A 58 -4.30 17.37 -24.93
C ASP A 58 -4.02 16.49 -23.69
N MET A 59 -3.18 16.93 -22.76
CA MET A 59 -2.86 16.20 -21.53
C MET A 59 -3.25 17.02 -20.29
N ARG A 60 -4.11 16.46 -19.44
CA ARG A 60 -4.37 16.97 -18.10
C ARG A 60 -3.70 16.08 -17.08
N ILE A 61 -2.93 16.64 -16.16
CA ILE A 61 -2.20 15.91 -15.12
C ILE A 61 -2.85 16.27 -13.79
N ALA A 62 -3.49 15.28 -13.18
CA ALA A 62 -4.01 15.38 -11.82
C ALA A 62 -2.98 14.83 -10.83
N ARG A 63 -2.77 15.53 -9.73
CA ARG A 63 -1.79 15.15 -8.70
C ARG A 63 -2.50 14.84 -7.40
N SER A 64 -2.00 13.86 -6.65
CA SER A 64 -2.56 13.51 -5.34
C SER A 64 -4.08 13.20 -5.42
N LEU A 65 -4.52 12.59 -6.52
CA LEU A 65 -5.94 12.39 -6.84
C LEU A 65 -6.55 11.33 -5.90
N ASN A 66 -7.61 11.71 -5.18
CA ASN A 66 -8.40 10.75 -4.42
C ASN A 66 -9.18 9.84 -5.37
N ILE A 67 -9.06 8.54 -5.17
CA ILE A 67 -9.69 7.52 -6.00
C ILE A 67 -10.35 6.46 -5.14
N TYR A 68 -11.38 5.83 -5.68
CA TYR A 68 -12.14 4.80 -4.97
C TYR A 68 -12.77 3.78 -5.92
N SER A 69 -13.14 2.63 -5.38
CA SER A 69 -13.96 1.62 -6.05
C SER A 69 -15.02 1.14 -5.06
N LYS A 70 -16.29 1.39 -5.35
CA LYS A 70 -17.40 0.89 -4.53
C LYS A 70 -17.61 -0.60 -4.76
N ARG A 71 -17.26 -1.10 -5.94
CA ARG A 71 -17.33 -2.54 -6.26
C ARG A 71 -16.32 -3.34 -5.44
N LEU A 72 -15.10 -2.85 -5.31
CA LEU A 72 -14.00 -3.53 -4.62
C LEU A 72 -13.84 -3.09 -3.16
N GLY A 73 -14.58 -2.06 -2.71
CA GLY A 73 -14.45 -1.52 -1.37
C GLY A 73 -13.08 -0.91 -1.13
N LEU A 74 -12.59 -0.09 -2.07
CA LEU A 74 -11.27 0.54 -1.99
C LEU A 74 -11.39 2.06 -1.93
N SER A 75 -10.49 2.67 -1.17
CA SER A 75 -10.20 4.11 -1.28
C SER A 75 -8.72 4.40 -1.09
N GLY A 76 -8.28 5.54 -1.61
CA GLY A 76 -6.95 6.05 -1.34
C GLY A 76 -6.57 7.13 -2.33
N ARG A 77 -5.27 7.26 -2.56
CA ARG A 77 -4.70 8.32 -3.39
C ARG A 77 -3.81 7.74 -4.48
N ALA A 78 -3.94 8.29 -5.69
CA ALA A 78 -2.96 8.13 -6.76
C ALA A 78 -2.01 9.34 -6.78
N ASP A 79 -0.71 9.07 -6.89
CA ASP A 79 0.30 10.14 -6.92
C ASP A 79 0.10 11.08 -8.10
N VAL A 80 0.01 10.51 -9.30
CA VAL A 80 -0.22 11.23 -10.55
C VAL A 80 -1.16 10.42 -11.42
N VAL A 81 -2.13 11.09 -12.04
CA VAL A 81 -2.97 10.52 -13.10
C VAL A 81 -2.89 11.44 -14.31
N GLU A 82 -2.39 10.88 -15.41
CA GLU A 82 -2.32 11.53 -16.71
C GLU A 82 -3.65 11.25 -17.44
N PHE A 83 -4.40 12.28 -17.78
CA PHE A 83 -5.64 12.21 -18.56
C PHE A 83 -5.37 12.69 -19.97
N LYS A 84 -5.28 11.73 -20.91
CA LYS A 84 -5.06 12.03 -22.33
C LYS A 84 -6.41 12.29 -23.01
N LYS A 85 -6.55 13.44 -23.66
CA LYS A 85 -7.73 13.78 -24.46
C LYS A 85 -7.64 13.12 -25.82
N GLU A 86 -8.59 12.25 -26.12
CA GLU A 86 -8.78 11.66 -27.44
C GLU A 86 -10.26 11.77 -27.82
N GLY A 87 -10.57 12.40 -28.95
CA GLY A 87 -11.96 12.57 -29.40
C GLY A 87 -12.88 13.29 -28.41
N GLY A 88 -12.34 14.14 -27.54
CA GLY A 88 -13.08 14.85 -26.49
C GLY A 88 -13.30 14.04 -25.20
N THR A 89 -12.79 12.81 -25.13
CA THR A 89 -12.82 11.95 -23.93
C THR A 89 -11.45 11.94 -23.25
N GLU A 90 -11.44 12.03 -21.92
CA GLU A 90 -10.21 11.98 -21.11
C GLU A 90 -9.93 10.56 -20.63
N HIS A 91 -8.91 9.91 -21.20
CA HIS A 91 -8.50 8.57 -20.83
C HIS A 91 -7.49 8.60 -19.68
N PRO A 92 -7.81 8.02 -18.50
CA PRO A 92 -6.92 8.04 -17.35
C PRO A 92 -5.76 7.05 -17.50
N PHE A 93 -4.58 7.48 -17.09
CA PHE A 93 -3.34 6.70 -17.06
C PHE A 93 -2.63 6.93 -15.70
N PRO A 94 -2.66 5.96 -14.78
CA PRO A 94 -2.04 6.12 -13.47
C PRO A 94 -0.51 6.07 -13.55
N VAL A 95 0.15 6.94 -12.78
CA VAL A 95 1.61 6.97 -12.63
C VAL A 95 1.98 6.96 -11.14
N GLU A 96 2.52 5.83 -10.66
CA GLU A 96 2.91 5.61 -9.27
C GLU A 96 4.39 6.01 -9.06
N TYR A 97 4.69 6.81 -8.03
CA TYR A 97 6.04 7.28 -7.75
C TYR A 97 6.68 6.47 -6.60
N LYS A 98 7.78 5.77 -6.90
CA LYS A 98 8.55 5.01 -5.90
C LYS A 98 9.94 5.57 -5.68
N SER A 99 10.28 5.92 -4.44
CA SER A 99 11.62 6.42 -4.06
C SER A 99 12.76 5.39 -4.17
N GLY A 100 12.41 4.11 -4.28
CA GLY A 100 13.33 2.98 -4.32
C GLY A 100 13.72 2.49 -5.71
N GLN A 101 14.09 1.21 -5.77
CA GLN A 101 14.25 0.42 -6.98
C GLN A 101 13.08 -0.57 -7.08
N PRO A 102 12.81 -1.15 -8.27
CA PRO A 102 11.80 -2.18 -8.44
C PRO A 102 11.95 -3.32 -7.43
N LYS A 103 10.82 -3.68 -6.79
CA LYS A 103 10.75 -4.86 -5.94
C LYS A 103 10.69 -6.12 -6.80
N ARG A 104 11.07 -7.27 -6.22
CA ARG A 104 10.98 -8.59 -6.88
C ARG A 104 9.58 -9.20 -6.80
N ASP A 105 8.79 -8.75 -5.84
CA ASP A 105 7.41 -9.17 -5.68
C ASP A 105 6.47 -8.29 -6.53
N ILE A 106 5.20 -8.68 -6.59
CA ILE A 106 4.17 -7.97 -7.33
C ILE A 106 3.63 -6.73 -6.59
N CYS A 107 4.23 -6.31 -5.47
CA CYS A 107 3.65 -5.31 -4.58
C CYS A 107 3.41 -3.96 -5.27
N ASP A 108 4.35 -3.51 -6.09
CA ASP A 108 4.22 -2.28 -6.84
C ASP A 108 3.24 -2.44 -8.04
N LEU A 109 3.19 -3.64 -8.64
CA LEU A 109 2.29 -3.97 -9.76
C LEU A 109 0.81 -4.06 -9.31
N ALA A 110 0.56 -4.74 -8.19
CA ALA A 110 -0.78 -4.87 -7.62
C ALA A 110 -1.32 -3.51 -7.14
N GLN A 111 -0.45 -2.64 -6.62
CA GLN A 111 -0.88 -1.30 -6.22
C GLN A 111 -1.35 -0.46 -7.42
N ILE A 112 -0.55 -0.38 -8.49
CA ILE A 112 -0.95 0.40 -9.67
C ILE A 112 -2.15 -0.24 -10.37
N CYS A 113 -2.27 -1.57 -10.36
CA CYS A 113 -3.45 -2.26 -10.86
C CYS A 113 -4.71 -1.89 -10.05
N ALA A 114 -4.62 -1.82 -8.73
CA ALA A 114 -5.74 -1.39 -7.89
C ALA A 114 -6.14 0.08 -8.14
N GLN A 115 -5.16 0.97 -8.35
CA GLN A 115 -5.43 2.36 -8.74
C GLN A 115 -6.17 2.42 -10.08
N ALA A 116 -5.75 1.64 -11.07
CA ALA A 116 -6.39 1.56 -12.37
C ALA A 116 -7.83 1.02 -12.28
N LEU A 117 -8.09 0.02 -11.45
CA LEU A 117 -9.44 -0.50 -11.21
C LEU A 117 -10.37 0.55 -10.58
N CYS A 118 -9.86 1.37 -9.66
CA CYS A 118 -10.60 2.51 -9.12
C CYS A 118 -10.88 3.57 -10.20
N LEU A 119 -9.87 3.95 -10.98
CA LEU A 119 -10.02 4.93 -12.05
C LEU A 119 -11.02 4.47 -13.13
N GLU A 120 -11.00 3.19 -13.47
CA GLU A 120 -11.94 2.58 -14.40
C GLU A 120 -13.38 2.69 -13.91
N GLU A 121 -13.64 2.42 -12.63
CA GLU A 121 -14.97 2.57 -12.04
C GLU A 121 -15.40 4.05 -11.98
N MET A 122 -14.49 4.95 -11.62
CA MET A 122 -14.79 6.39 -11.50
C MET A 122 -15.07 7.07 -12.84
N THR A 123 -14.36 6.66 -13.89
CA THR A 123 -14.45 7.29 -15.22
C THR A 123 -15.36 6.54 -16.18
N GLY A 124 -15.67 5.26 -15.90
CA GLY A 124 -16.37 4.38 -16.84
C GLY A 124 -15.53 3.99 -18.05
N LEU A 125 -14.22 4.24 -18.05
CA LEU A 125 -13.31 3.98 -19.15
C LEU A 125 -12.30 2.89 -18.79
N PRO A 126 -11.96 1.98 -19.72
CA PRO A 126 -10.99 0.91 -19.43
C PRO A 126 -9.60 1.48 -19.15
N VAL A 127 -8.96 0.99 -18.10
CA VAL A 127 -7.57 1.34 -17.75
C VAL A 127 -6.73 0.08 -17.80
N ARG A 128 -6.06 -0.13 -18.95
CA ARG A 128 -5.30 -1.35 -19.26
C ARG A 128 -3.78 -1.18 -19.14
N GLU A 129 -3.32 0.03 -18.91
CA GLU A 129 -1.90 0.33 -18.76
C GLU A 129 -1.71 1.40 -17.67
N GLY A 130 -0.53 1.38 -17.06
CA GLY A 130 -0.06 2.42 -16.15
C GLY A 130 1.46 2.51 -16.19
N ALA A 131 2.06 3.34 -15.34
CA ALA A 131 3.50 3.36 -15.19
C ALA A 131 3.97 3.53 -13.75
N ILE A 132 5.12 2.94 -13.43
CA ILE A 132 5.80 3.17 -12.16
C ILE A 132 7.06 3.97 -12.44
N TYR A 133 7.20 5.12 -11.77
CA TYR A 133 8.39 5.95 -11.83
C TYR A 133 9.29 5.71 -10.60
N TYR A 134 10.47 5.15 -10.84
CA TYR A 134 11.44 4.87 -9.79
C TYR A 134 12.48 5.99 -9.68
N GLY A 135 12.58 6.61 -8.49
CA GLY A 135 13.40 7.80 -8.25
C GLY A 135 14.91 7.55 -8.26
N ARG A 136 15.37 6.35 -7.86
CA ARG A 136 16.81 5.98 -7.91
C ARG A 136 17.32 5.80 -9.34
N PRO A 137 16.69 4.99 -10.21
CA PRO A 137 17.09 4.88 -11.61
C PRO A 137 16.56 6.06 -12.46
N ARG A 138 15.69 6.92 -11.91
CA ARG A 138 14.96 7.98 -12.63
C ARG A 138 14.28 7.47 -13.90
N ARG A 139 13.67 6.29 -13.79
CA ARG A 139 13.11 5.55 -14.93
C ARG A 139 11.63 5.30 -14.73
N ARG A 140 10.85 5.61 -15.77
CA ARG A 140 9.45 5.21 -15.94
C ARG A 140 9.42 3.80 -16.54
N LEU A 141 8.73 2.88 -15.89
CA LEU A 141 8.46 1.54 -16.40
C LEU A 141 6.96 1.46 -16.72
N ALA A 142 6.64 1.16 -17.98
CA ALA A 142 5.27 0.85 -18.37
C ALA A 142 4.86 -0.48 -17.75
N VAL A 143 3.60 -0.56 -17.34
CA VAL A 143 3.00 -1.75 -16.73
C VAL A 143 1.73 -2.06 -17.51
N GLU A 144 1.72 -3.23 -18.15
CA GLU A 144 0.50 -3.80 -18.72
C GLU A 144 -0.35 -4.37 -17.60
N LEU A 145 -1.62 -3.99 -17.55
CA LEU A 145 -2.59 -4.44 -16.55
C LEU A 145 -3.44 -5.55 -17.15
N ASP A 146 -2.77 -6.67 -17.42
CA ASP A 146 -3.39 -7.84 -18.02
C ASP A 146 -4.43 -8.50 -17.09
N ASP A 147 -5.21 -9.43 -17.64
CA ASP A 147 -6.27 -10.08 -16.87
C ASP A 147 -5.72 -10.96 -15.72
N ALA A 148 -4.48 -11.41 -15.79
CA ALA A 148 -3.87 -12.22 -14.72
C ALA A 148 -3.54 -11.36 -13.50
N LEU A 149 -2.85 -10.22 -13.70
CA LEU A 149 -2.53 -9.25 -12.66
C LEU A 149 -3.80 -8.66 -12.05
N ARG A 150 -4.82 -8.39 -12.86
CA ARG A 150 -6.13 -7.90 -12.37
C ARG A 150 -6.79 -8.91 -11.44
N ARG A 151 -6.86 -10.18 -11.85
CA ARG A 151 -7.43 -11.26 -11.01
C ARG A 151 -6.66 -11.41 -9.71
N GLU A 152 -5.33 -11.47 -9.77
CA GLU A 152 -4.51 -11.59 -8.57
C GLU A 152 -4.68 -10.38 -7.63
N THR A 153 -4.80 -9.17 -8.18
CA THR A 153 -5.07 -7.96 -7.41
C THR A 153 -6.45 -8.02 -6.73
N GLU A 154 -7.50 -8.42 -7.45
CA GLU A 154 -8.85 -8.59 -6.88
C GLU A 154 -8.89 -9.69 -5.80
N ASP A 155 -8.16 -10.80 -5.99
CA ASP A 155 -8.04 -11.86 -4.99
C ASP A 155 -7.35 -11.38 -3.70
N ILE A 156 -6.32 -10.54 -3.84
CA ILE A 156 -5.64 -9.91 -2.69
C ILE A 156 -6.59 -8.96 -1.97
N ILE A 157 -7.32 -8.10 -2.70
CA ILE A 157 -8.31 -7.19 -2.13
C ILE A 157 -9.37 -7.96 -1.34
N ALA A 158 -9.92 -9.02 -1.94
CA ALA A 158 -10.89 -9.88 -1.28
C ALA A 158 -10.30 -10.57 -0.03
N ALA A 159 -9.03 -10.96 -0.06
CA ALA A 159 -8.37 -11.57 1.10
C ALA A 159 -8.11 -10.56 2.23
N VAL A 160 -7.83 -9.30 1.91
CA VAL A 160 -7.69 -8.22 2.90
C VAL A 160 -9.03 -7.92 3.57
N HIS A 161 -10.11 -7.79 2.78
CA HIS A 161 -11.46 -7.63 3.31
C HIS A 161 -11.81 -8.76 4.29
N ARG A 162 -11.61 -10.02 3.88
CA ARG A 162 -11.84 -11.18 4.75
C ARG A 162 -11.01 -11.11 6.04
N MET A 163 -9.73 -10.74 5.96
CA MET A 163 -8.86 -10.62 7.13
C MET A 163 -9.39 -9.58 8.14
N ILE A 164 -9.90 -8.46 7.64
CA ILE A 164 -10.47 -7.38 8.46
C ILE A 164 -11.78 -7.81 9.08
N GLU A 165 -12.69 -8.37 8.28
CA GLU A 165 -13.99 -8.88 8.71
C GLU A 165 -13.85 -9.94 9.81
N THR A 166 -12.96 -10.92 9.62
CA THR A 166 -12.73 -12.00 10.60
C THR A 166 -11.78 -11.59 11.73
N ARG A 167 -11.29 -10.35 11.74
CA ARG A 167 -10.29 -9.83 12.68
C ARG A 167 -9.11 -10.78 12.88
N THR A 168 -8.66 -11.43 11.80
CA THR A 168 -7.64 -12.47 11.89
C THR A 168 -6.24 -11.87 11.90
N VAL A 169 -5.48 -12.15 12.97
CA VAL A 169 -4.06 -11.76 13.09
C VAL A 169 -3.17 -13.01 12.97
N PRO A 170 -2.49 -13.22 11.82
CA PRO A 170 -1.58 -14.36 11.66
C PRO A 170 -0.46 -14.36 12.71
N ALA A 171 -0.04 -15.54 13.17
CA ALA A 171 1.03 -15.68 14.17
C ALA A 171 2.35 -15.03 13.74
N ALA A 172 3.13 -14.52 14.70
CA ALA A 172 4.41 -13.90 14.43
C ALA A 172 5.44 -14.95 13.97
N LYS A 173 5.98 -14.77 12.76
CA LYS A 173 7.08 -15.58 12.23
C LYS A 173 8.22 -14.67 11.82
N ARG A 174 9.43 -14.97 12.31
CA ARG A 174 10.64 -14.23 11.93
C ARG A 174 11.07 -14.64 10.52
N GLU A 175 11.19 -13.66 9.65
CA GLU A 175 11.62 -13.81 8.25
C GLU A 175 12.68 -12.74 7.91
N LYS A 176 13.43 -12.92 6.81
CA LYS A 176 14.46 -11.95 6.38
C LYS A 176 13.91 -10.54 6.11
N LYS A 177 12.68 -10.45 5.59
CA LYS A 177 12.02 -9.17 5.32
C LYS A 177 11.68 -8.36 6.59
N CYS A 178 11.61 -9.02 7.75
CA CYS A 178 11.28 -8.38 9.02
C CYS A 178 12.26 -7.25 9.39
N ASP A 179 13.52 -7.32 8.96
CA ASP A 179 14.52 -6.27 9.21
C ASP A 179 14.21 -4.95 8.52
N SER A 180 13.38 -5.00 7.46
CA SER A 180 12.87 -3.82 6.76
C SER A 180 11.44 -3.44 7.17
N CYS A 181 10.83 -4.19 8.10
CA CYS A 181 9.45 -3.98 8.52
C CYS A 181 9.37 -2.81 9.50
N SER A 182 8.43 -1.90 9.22
CA SER A 182 8.11 -0.75 10.07
C SER A 182 7.63 -1.10 11.46
N LEU A 183 6.97 -2.26 11.57
CA LEU A 183 6.36 -2.75 12.79
C LEU A 183 7.25 -3.76 13.50
N LEU A 184 8.55 -3.83 13.20
CA LEU A 184 9.42 -4.85 13.77
C LEU A 184 9.39 -4.84 15.30
N GLU A 185 9.55 -3.66 15.90
CA GLU A 185 9.61 -3.48 17.35
C GLU A 185 8.27 -3.76 18.03
N GLN A 186 7.14 -3.48 17.37
CA GLN A 186 5.80 -3.77 17.90
C GLN A 186 5.41 -5.24 17.68
N CYS A 187 5.82 -5.82 16.54
CA CYS A 187 5.47 -7.20 16.16
C CYS A 187 6.31 -8.23 16.92
N MET A 188 7.56 -7.89 17.25
CA MET A 188 8.56 -8.73 17.94
C MET A 188 8.60 -10.19 17.44
N PRO A 189 8.74 -10.43 16.12
CA PRO A 189 8.74 -11.78 15.59
C PRO A 189 9.96 -12.55 16.09
N GLY A 190 9.72 -13.73 16.68
CA GLY A 190 10.79 -14.60 17.19
C GLY A 190 11.03 -14.52 18.71
N ILE A 191 10.31 -13.66 19.45
CA ILE A 191 10.17 -13.84 20.89
C ILE A 191 9.18 -15.00 21.09
N GLY A 192 9.70 -16.20 21.31
CA GLY A 192 8.87 -17.34 21.69
C GLY A 192 8.21 -17.10 23.06
N GLU A 193 7.05 -17.72 23.29
CA GLU A 193 6.29 -17.62 24.55
C GLU A 193 7.16 -17.83 25.79
N LYS A 194 8.11 -18.77 25.73
CA LYS A 194 9.05 -19.04 26.82
C LYS A 194 9.93 -17.85 27.17
N ARG A 195 10.45 -17.12 26.18
CA ARG A 195 11.37 -15.99 26.39
C ARG A 195 10.63 -14.77 26.91
N LEU A 196 9.38 -14.57 26.47
CA LEU A 196 8.48 -13.57 27.02
C LEU A 196 8.11 -13.89 28.47
N ALA A 197 7.76 -15.15 28.79
CA ALA A 197 7.46 -15.56 30.14
C ALA A 197 8.65 -15.37 31.10
N THR A 198 9.88 -15.65 30.64
CA THR A 198 11.10 -15.36 31.43
C THR A 198 11.33 -13.87 31.61
N TYR A 199 11.16 -13.06 30.55
CA TYR A 199 11.30 -11.60 30.63
C TYR A 199 10.29 -10.98 31.59
N ILE A 200 9.01 -11.37 31.48
CA ILE A 200 7.94 -10.90 32.38
C ILE A 200 8.25 -11.30 33.83
N ARG A 201 8.68 -12.54 34.09
CA ARG A 201 9.10 -12.95 35.44
C ARG A 201 10.24 -12.09 35.98
N GLY A 202 11.21 -11.75 35.13
CA GLY A 202 12.34 -10.88 35.48
C GLY A 202 11.94 -9.44 35.83
N LEU A 203 10.82 -8.94 35.30
CA LEU A 203 10.30 -7.60 35.64
C LEU A 203 9.63 -7.54 37.02
N TYR A 204 9.21 -8.70 37.57
CA TYR A 204 8.59 -8.80 38.89
C TYR A 204 9.54 -9.30 39.99
N THR A 205 10.76 -9.70 39.64
CA THR A 205 11.84 -9.88 40.61
C THR A 205 12.36 -8.51 41.02
N ILE A 206 11.96 -8.07 42.21
CA ILE A 206 12.56 -6.92 42.88
C ILE A 206 13.96 -7.35 43.30
N ASP A 207 15.01 -6.70 42.79
CA ASP A 207 16.35 -6.87 43.33
C ASP A 207 16.34 -6.34 44.77
N GLU A 208 16.30 -7.25 45.76
CA GLU A 208 16.51 -6.95 47.18
C GLU A 208 17.99 -6.66 47.48
N GLU A 209 18.68 -5.88 46.63
CA GLU A 209 19.99 -5.33 46.97
C GLU A 209 19.81 -3.92 47.55
N THR A 210 19.28 -3.89 48.78
CA THR A 210 19.60 -2.81 49.73
C THR A 210 20.27 -3.44 50.94
N SER A 211 21.60 -3.39 50.96
CA SER A 211 22.43 -3.32 52.18
C SER A 211 23.80 -2.76 51.82
#